data_AF-A0A958LI01-F1
#
_entry.id   AF-A0A958LI01-F1
#
_cell.length_a   1.000
_cell.length_b   1.000
_cell.length_c   1.000
_cell.angle_alpha   90.00
_cell.angle_beta   90.00
_cell.angle_gamma   90.00
#
_symmetry.space_group_name_H-M   'P 1'
#
loop_
_entity.id
_entity.type
_entity.pdbx_description
1 polymer ?
#
loop_
_entity_poly.entity_id
_entity_poly.type
_entity_poly.pdbx_seq_one_letter_code
_entity_poly.pdbx_strand_id
1 'polypeptide(L)'
;VARINALLTEGVKEVVLAGVHIGDYQDDKYGSEPGPEGLIEQILLRTSLPRLRLSSLEPVEVTDRLIELCQDSRICSHFHMSIQSACTPTLQRMKRNYGAAEVEFSLKRIAREFPDAFVGMDFIVGFPGESESEFMDSFTRLSYLPWTKIHVFPYSERPGTYANRLDEKNAPKEIGERAKRLQALSLERHAQAGLNQVGKDKEVLVLKQKDGAYQGLSRDYWPVQIESLKPLTSGEEIRVRIQGFDSSSSLKAKNSLFGVPLDLLSGPEMQASTHS
;
A
#
# COMPACT_ATOMS: atom_id res chain seq x y z
N VAL A 1 -12.81 5.52 17.79
CA VAL A 1 -13.91 6.49 17.50
C VAL A 1 -13.71 7.86 18.16
N ALA A 2 -13.76 7.99 19.50
CA ALA A 2 -13.67 9.31 20.16
C ALA A 2 -12.43 10.13 19.76
N ARG A 3 -11.25 9.48 19.69
CA ARG A 3 -10.02 10.13 19.20
C ARG A 3 -10.13 10.61 17.75
N ILE A 4 -10.78 9.85 16.87
CA ILE A 4 -11.00 10.25 15.48
C ILE A 4 -11.88 11.49 15.43
N ASN A 5 -13.00 11.51 16.16
CA ASN A 5 -13.88 12.68 16.21
C ASN A 5 -13.15 13.93 16.73
N ALA A 6 -12.27 13.80 17.74
CA ALA A 6 -11.41 14.91 18.17
C ALA A 6 -10.47 15.39 17.05
N LEU A 7 -9.78 14.48 16.36
CA LEU A 7 -8.91 14.83 15.22
C LEU A 7 -9.69 15.50 14.07
N LEU A 8 -10.94 15.10 13.83
CA LEU A 8 -11.80 15.75 12.83
C LEU A 8 -12.08 17.22 13.20
N THR A 9 -12.25 17.54 14.48
CA THR A 9 -12.40 18.94 14.93
C THR A 9 -11.12 19.77 14.73
N GLU A 10 -9.96 19.11 14.68
CA GLU A 10 -8.66 19.72 14.37
C GLU A 10 -8.42 19.84 12.84
N GLY A 11 -9.37 19.41 12.00
CA GLY A 11 -9.28 19.51 10.54
C GLY A 11 -8.60 18.34 9.84
N VAL A 12 -8.27 17.26 10.57
CA VAL A 12 -7.68 16.05 9.99
C VAL A 12 -8.63 15.44 8.95
N LYS A 13 -8.10 15.09 7.77
CA LYS A 13 -8.88 14.49 6.68
C LYS A 13 -8.68 12.99 6.50
N GLU A 14 -7.55 12.48 6.94
CA GLU A 14 -7.19 11.07 6.80
C GLU A 14 -6.71 10.52 8.14
N VAL A 15 -7.22 9.35 8.51
CA VAL A 15 -6.72 8.55 9.62
C VAL A 15 -6.20 7.24 9.06
N VAL A 16 -4.99 6.89 9.46
CA VAL A 16 -4.40 5.58 9.19
C VAL A 16 -4.55 4.74 10.44
N LEU A 17 -5.22 3.59 10.34
CA LEU A 17 -5.17 2.57 11.38
C LEU A 17 -3.82 1.88 11.27
N ALA A 18 -3.00 2.06 12.30
CA ALA A 18 -1.66 1.52 12.38
C ALA A 18 -1.54 0.54 13.56
N GLY A 19 -0.84 -0.56 13.35
CA GLY A 19 -0.49 -1.57 14.35
C GLY A 19 0.63 -2.47 13.84
N VAL A 20 1.30 -3.20 14.75
CA VAL A 20 2.26 -4.25 14.35
C VAL A 20 1.52 -5.38 13.63
N HIS A 21 0.32 -5.72 14.15
CA HIS A 21 -0.67 -6.59 13.55
C HIS A 21 -2.05 -5.97 13.83
N ILE A 22 -2.72 -5.44 12.80
CA ILE A 22 -4.07 -4.89 12.98
C ILE A 22 -5.06 -6.03 13.32
N GLY A 23 -4.82 -7.23 12.78
CA GLY A 23 -5.45 -8.51 13.15
C GLY A 23 -5.64 -8.74 14.63
N ASP A 24 -4.62 -8.41 15.41
CA ASP A 24 -4.55 -8.71 16.84
C ASP A 24 -5.32 -7.72 17.70
N TYR A 25 -6.02 -6.75 17.11
CA TYR A 25 -6.85 -5.83 17.87
C TYR A 25 -7.93 -6.58 18.64
N GLN A 26 -7.95 -6.40 19.96
CA GLN A 26 -8.96 -6.91 20.87
C GLN A 26 -9.49 -5.75 21.70
N ASP A 27 -10.81 -5.67 21.87
CA ASP A 27 -11.43 -4.76 22.83
C ASP A 27 -11.74 -5.51 24.13
N ASP A 28 -10.91 -5.30 25.15
CA ASP A 28 -11.04 -5.90 26.47
C ASP A 28 -12.40 -5.60 27.14
N LYS A 29 -13.13 -4.57 26.69
CA LYS A 29 -14.41 -4.16 27.30
C LYS A 29 -15.64 -4.92 26.81
N TYR A 30 -15.58 -5.61 25.67
CA TYR A 30 -16.79 -6.18 25.05
C TYR A 30 -16.83 -7.71 24.99
N GLY A 31 -15.86 -8.43 25.56
CA GLY A 31 -15.94 -9.87 25.88
C GLY A 31 -16.02 -10.84 24.69
N SER A 32 -16.41 -10.36 23.52
CA SER A 32 -16.36 -10.99 22.21
C SER A 32 -16.75 -9.91 21.21
N GLU A 33 -15.75 -9.40 20.50
CA GLU A 33 -15.84 -8.43 19.42
C GLU A 33 -16.11 -6.94 19.74
N PRO A 34 -15.54 -6.05 18.91
CA PRO A 34 -14.98 -6.38 17.60
C PRO A 34 -13.46 -6.40 17.53
N GLY A 35 -12.94 -7.42 16.84
CA GLY A 35 -11.60 -7.40 16.28
C GLY A 35 -11.44 -6.23 15.27
N PRO A 36 -10.38 -6.23 14.45
CA PRO A 36 -10.11 -5.10 13.54
C PRO A 36 -11.29 -4.74 12.62
N GLU A 37 -12.01 -5.74 12.13
CA GLU A 37 -13.15 -5.54 11.23
C GLU A 37 -14.28 -4.73 11.88
N GLY A 38 -14.69 -5.08 13.10
CA GLY A 38 -15.73 -4.27 13.72
C GLY A 38 -15.19 -2.98 14.34
N LEU A 39 -13.89 -2.83 14.62
CA LEU A 39 -13.30 -1.49 14.85
C LEU A 39 -13.50 -0.61 13.61
N ILE A 40 -13.19 -1.13 12.42
CA ILE A 40 -13.42 -0.43 11.14
C ILE A 40 -14.90 -0.10 11.00
N GLU A 41 -15.80 -1.05 11.23
CA GLU A 41 -17.25 -0.82 11.19
C GLU A 41 -17.69 0.29 12.15
N GLN A 42 -17.22 0.28 13.40
CA GLN A 42 -17.56 1.32 14.38
C GLN A 42 -17.03 2.69 13.95
N ILE A 43 -15.88 2.76 13.29
CA ILE A 43 -15.35 4.01 12.73
C ILE A 43 -16.25 4.50 11.59
N LEU A 44 -16.62 3.60 10.67
CA LEU A 44 -17.49 3.91 9.55
C LEU A 44 -18.89 4.36 10.01
N LEU A 45 -19.45 3.73 11.04
CA LEU A 45 -20.79 4.05 11.56
C LEU A 45 -20.82 5.33 12.40
N ARG A 46 -19.75 5.63 13.15
CA ARG A 46 -19.79 6.64 14.23
C ARG A 46 -18.89 7.85 14.00
N THR A 47 -18.30 7.97 12.80
CA THR A 47 -17.48 9.12 12.41
C THR A 47 -17.81 9.56 11.00
N SER A 48 -17.63 10.86 10.71
CA SER A 48 -17.72 11.42 9.37
C SER A 48 -16.34 11.52 8.68
N LEU A 49 -15.43 10.60 9.01
CA LEU A 49 -14.05 10.62 8.54
C LEU A 49 -14.00 10.51 7.00
N PRO A 50 -13.36 11.44 6.26
CA PRO A 50 -13.34 11.40 4.80
C PRO A 50 -12.48 10.27 4.22
N ARG A 51 -11.36 9.95 4.87
CA ARG A 51 -10.39 8.93 4.44
C ARG A 51 -9.95 8.08 5.62
N LEU A 52 -10.19 6.79 5.52
CA LEU A 52 -9.65 5.76 6.38
C LEU A 52 -8.66 4.93 5.57
N ARG A 53 -7.44 4.74 6.07
CA ARG A 53 -6.46 3.85 5.47
C ARG A 53 -6.09 2.75 6.45
N LEU A 54 -6.03 1.53 5.95
CA LEU A 54 -5.50 0.40 6.69
C LEU A 54 -4.00 0.31 6.39
N SER A 55 -3.17 0.11 7.42
CA SER A 55 -1.76 -0.18 7.22
C SER A 55 -1.56 -1.67 6.90
N SER A 56 -0.87 -2.42 7.76
CA SER A 56 -0.40 -3.77 7.53
C SER A 56 -1.49 -4.81 7.76
N LEU A 57 -1.74 -5.63 6.74
CA LEU A 57 -2.63 -6.78 6.78
C LEU A 57 -1.85 -8.08 6.54
N GLU A 58 -2.16 -9.13 7.30
CA GLU A 58 -1.73 -10.49 6.96
C GLU A 58 -2.64 -11.10 5.88
N PRO A 59 -2.16 -12.08 5.08
CA PRO A 59 -2.97 -12.72 4.04
C PRO A 59 -4.32 -13.27 4.53
N VAL A 60 -4.35 -13.84 5.74
CA VAL A 60 -5.54 -14.44 6.35
C VAL A 60 -6.58 -13.42 6.82
N GLU A 61 -6.18 -12.15 6.96
CA GLU A 61 -7.07 -11.06 7.37
C GLU A 61 -7.90 -10.52 6.20
N VAL A 62 -7.62 -10.94 4.96
CA VAL A 62 -8.40 -10.58 3.76
C VAL A 62 -9.66 -11.45 3.65
N THR A 63 -10.51 -11.34 4.67
CA THR A 63 -11.77 -12.08 4.79
C THR A 63 -12.87 -11.50 3.90
N ASP A 64 -14.01 -12.20 3.82
CA ASP A 64 -15.22 -11.66 3.18
C ASP A 64 -15.69 -10.36 3.83
N ARG A 65 -15.66 -10.32 5.17
CA ARG A 65 -16.13 -9.19 5.94
C ARG A 65 -15.24 -7.96 5.77
N LEU A 66 -13.92 -8.13 5.77
CA LEU A 66 -13.01 -7.02 5.51
C LEU A 66 -13.21 -6.44 4.11
N ILE A 67 -13.37 -7.30 3.10
CA ILE A 67 -13.62 -6.86 1.73
C ILE A 67 -14.93 -6.08 1.62
N GLU A 68 -16.00 -6.55 2.28
CA GLU A 68 -17.28 -5.82 2.32
C GLU A 68 -17.12 -4.43 2.93
N LEU A 69 -16.41 -4.31 4.06
CA LEU A 69 -16.13 -3.03 4.69
C LEU A 69 -15.32 -2.09 3.79
N CYS A 70 -14.34 -2.65 3.07
CA CYS A 70 -13.50 -1.91 2.11
C CYS A 70 -14.25 -1.41 0.87
N GLN A 71 -15.51 -1.81 0.64
CA GLN A 71 -16.36 -1.22 -0.40
C GLN A 71 -16.87 0.18 -0.04
N ASP A 72 -16.79 0.59 1.24
CA ASP A 72 -17.09 1.97 1.64
C ASP A 72 -16.05 2.92 1.03
N SER A 73 -16.51 3.94 0.31
CA SER A 73 -15.65 4.90 -0.42
C SER A 73 -14.72 5.72 0.47
N ARG A 74 -14.97 5.75 1.79
CA ARG A 74 -14.07 6.37 2.77
C ARG A 74 -12.83 5.51 3.00
N ILE A 75 -12.90 4.20 2.78
CA ILE A 75 -11.72 3.33 2.86
C ILE A 75 -10.90 3.48 1.59
N CYS A 76 -9.66 3.92 1.77
CA CYS A 76 -8.72 4.10 0.68
C CYS A 76 -8.36 2.75 0.06
N SER A 77 -8.44 2.64 -1.28
CA SER A 77 -8.09 1.45 -2.08
C SER A 77 -6.58 1.17 -2.09
N HIS A 78 -6.04 0.87 -0.92
CA HIS A 78 -4.64 0.60 -0.65
C HIS A 78 -4.55 -0.53 0.36
N PHE A 79 -3.84 -1.58 -0.02
CA PHE A 79 -3.62 -2.76 0.80
C PHE A 79 -2.12 -2.93 1.00
N HIS A 80 -1.64 -2.75 2.22
CA HIS A 80 -0.25 -3.05 2.56
C HIS A 80 -0.19 -4.45 3.17
N MET A 81 0.25 -5.43 2.38
CA MET A 81 0.26 -6.84 2.73
C MET A 81 1.59 -7.26 3.34
N SER A 82 1.60 -7.60 4.63
CA SER A 82 2.79 -8.07 5.32
C SER A 82 3.02 -9.57 5.09
N ILE A 83 3.22 -9.97 3.83
CA ILE A 83 3.31 -11.40 3.41
C ILE A 83 4.58 -12.11 3.90
N GLN A 84 5.68 -11.36 4.10
CA GLN A 84 7.02 -11.81 4.51
C GLN A 84 7.74 -12.79 3.56
N SER A 85 7.05 -13.79 3.02
CA SER A 85 7.55 -14.75 2.03
C SER A 85 6.37 -15.26 1.20
N ALA A 86 6.65 -15.95 0.09
CA ALA A 86 5.64 -16.66 -0.71
C ALA A 86 5.96 -18.16 -0.82
N CYS A 87 6.73 -18.69 0.15
CA CYS A 87 7.10 -20.10 0.23
C CYS A 87 6.69 -20.67 1.60
N THR A 88 5.85 -21.72 1.60
CA THR A 88 5.27 -22.29 2.82
C THR A 88 6.32 -22.78 3.83
N PRO A 89 7.36 -23.54 3.46
CA PRO A 89 8.44 -23.88 4.39
C PRO A 89 9.11 -22.67 5.07
N THR A 90 9.42 -21.61 4.30
CA THR A 90 9.98 -20.37 4.84
C THR A 90 9.00 -19.69 5.81
N LEU A 91 7.72 -19.58 5.43
CA LEU A 91 6.67 -19.01 6.28
C LEU A 91 6.48 -19.79 7.60
N GLN A 92 6.56 -21.12 7.56
CA GLN A 92 6.52 -21.96 8.76
C GLN A 92 7.72 -21.72 9.69
N ARG A 93 8.93 -21.55 9.12
CA ARG A 93 10.12 -21.18 9.91
C ARG A 93 9.99 -19.76 10.51
N MET A 94 9.31 -18.85 9.82
CA MET A 94 8.93 -17.53 10.31
C MET A 94 7.78 -17.54 11.34
N LYS A 95 7.22 -18.72 11.67
CA LYS A 95 6.07 -18.89 12.59
C LYS A 95 4.80 -18.17 12.12
N ARG A 96 4.59 -18.09 10.80
CA ARG A 96 3.32 -17.62 10.25
C ARG A 96 2.28 -18.73 10.29
N ASN A 97 1.03 -18.34 10.55
CA ASN A 97 -0.13 -19.24 10.57
C ASN A 97 -0.78 -19.38 9.18
N TYR A 98 -0.03 -19.06 8.12
CA TYR A 98 -0.45 -19.09 6.73
C TYR A 98 0.70 -19.54 5.81
N GLY A 99 0.36 -20.03 4.62
CA GLY A 99 1.29 -20.48 3.61
C GLY A 99 1.18 -19.70 2.30
N ALA A 100 1.84 -20.21 1.27
CA ALA A 100 1.85 -19.60 -0.05
C ALA A 100 0.45 -19.54 -0.70
N ALA A 101 -0.43 -20.48 -0.37
CA ALA A 101 -1.79 -20.54 -0.91
C ALA A 101 -2.64 -19.35 -0.40
N GLU A 102 -2.55 -19.02 0.89
CA GLU A 102 -3.26 -17.87 1.47
C GLU A 102 -2.73 -16.55 0.91
N VAL A 103 -1.41 -16.42 0.71
CA VAL A 103 -0.80 -15.26 0.04
C VAL A 103 -1.35 -15.10 -1.38
N GLU A 104 -1.38 -16.17 -2.17
CA GLU A 104 -1.91 -16.14 -3.54
C GLU A 104 -3.40 -15.79 -3.55
N PHE A 105 -4.18 -16.41 -2.66
CA PHE A 105 -5.61 -16.15 -2.54
C PHE A 105 -5.88 -14.68 -2.18
N SER A 106 -5.20 -14.13 -1.18
CA SER A 106 -5.42 -12.75 -0.72
C SER A 106 -5.12 -11.73 -1.83
N LEU A 107 -4.01 -11.91 -2.57
CA LEU A 107 -3.63 -11.00 -3.65
C LEU A 107 -4.59 -11.07 -4.83
N LYS A 108 -4.95 -12.28 -5.27
CA LYS A 108 -5.94 -12.46 -6.35
C LYS A 108 -7.30 -11.90 -5.98
N ARG A 109 -7.69 -12.06 -4.72
CA ARG A 109 -8.94 -11.52 -4.19
C ARG A 109 -8.94 -9.99 -4.23
N ILE A 110 -7.91 -9.34 -3.68
CA ILE A 110 -7.80 -7.87 -3.73
C ILE A 110 -7.87 -7.38 -5.17
N ALA A 111 -7.13 -8.00 -6.10
CA ALA A 111 -7.14 -7.60 -7.50
C ALA A 111 -8.49 -7.79 -8.20
N ARG A 112 -9.28 -8.79 -7.80
CA ARG A 112 -10.63 -9.01 -8.34
C ARG A 112 -11.62 -7.96 -7.83
N GLU A 113 -11.60 -7.68 -6.54
CA GLU A 113 -12.57 -6.79 -5.88
C GLU A 113 -12.21 -5.31 -6.06
N PHE A 114 -10.91 -5.00 -6.18
CA PHE A 114 -10.36 -3.66 -6.33
C PHE A 114 -9.28 -3.61 -7.42
N PRO A 115 -9.67 -3.64 -8.71
CA PRO A 115 -8.72 -3.72 -9.84
C PRO A 115 -7.69 -2.57 -9.93
N ASP A 116 -8.05 -1.40 -9.40
CA ASP A 116 -7.18 -0.21 -9.38
C ASP A 116 -6.44 -0.02 -8.04
N ALA A 117 -6.57 -0.95 -7.08
CA ALA A 117 -5.94 -0.79 -5.78
C ALA A 117 -4.41 -0.85 -5.85
N PHE A 118 -3.77 -0.04 -5.03
CA PHE A 118 -2.33 -0.14 -4.79
C PHE A 118 -2.08 -1.23 -3.74
N VAL A 119 -1.36 -2.28 -4.15
CA VAL A 119 -0.99 -3.38 -3.27
C VAL A 119 0.51 -3.31 -2.98
N GLY A 120 0.84 -2.72 -1.83
CA GLY A 120 2.18 -2.72 -1.27
C GLY A 120 2.42 -4.00 -0.48
N MET A 121 3.65 -4.51 -0.43
CA MET A 121 3.96 -5.72 0.33
C MET A 121 5.29 -5.64 1.08
N ASP A 122 5.36 -6.26 2.25
CA ASP A 122 6.63 -6.50 2.94
C ASP A 122 7.14 -7.90 2.65
N PHE A 123 8.41 -8.02 2.27
CA PHE A 123 9.05 -9.30 1.98
C PHE A 123 10.43 -9.39 2.60
N ILE A 124 10.73 -10.48 3.31
CA ILE A 124 12.04 -10.77 3.90
C ILE A 124 12.78 -11.77 3.03
N VAL A 125 14.01 -11.43 2.61
CA VAL A 125 14.91 -12.36 1.92
C VAL A 125 16.03 -12.82 2.84
N GLY A 126 16.50 -14.06 2.65
CA GLY A 126 17.64 -14.60 3.39
C GLY A 126 17.32 -15.02 4.82
N PHE A 127 16.05 -15.34 5.11
CA PHE A 127 15.68 -15.86 6.43
C PHE A 127 16.48 -17.14 6.75
N PRO A 128 16.86 -17.40 8.02
CA PRO A 128 17.61 -18.61 8.34
C PRO A 128 16.88 -19.89 7.88
N GLY A 129 17.61 -20.75 7.17
CA GLY A 129 17.11 -21.97 6.52
C GLY A 129 16.49 -21.73 5.13
N GLU A 130 16.37 -20.50 4.64
CA GLU A 130 15.88 -20.23 3.27
C GLU A 130 16.91 -20.67 2.23
N SER A 131 16.60 -21.74 1.50
CA SER A 131 17.37 -22.23 0.36
C SER A 131 17.15 -21.39 -0.91
N GLU A 132 18.04 -21.55 -1.90
CA GLU A 132 17.86 -20.89 -3.21
C GLU A 132 16.57 -21.36 -3.91
N SER A 133 16.20 -22.64 -3.78
CA SER A 133 14.94 -23.14 -4.35
C SER A 133 13.70 -22.52 -3.71
N GLU A 134 13.68 -22.33 -2.40
CA GLU A 134 12.55 -21.71 -1.71
C GLU A 134 12.44 -20.20 -2.02
N PHE A 135 13.58 -19.52 -2.19
CA PHE A 135 13.61 -18.16 -2.70
C PHE A 135 13.06 -18.10 -4.13
N MET A 136 13.51 -19.01 -5.01
CA MET A 136 13.05 -19.05 -6.40
C MET A 136 11.56 -19.40 -6.51
N ASP A 137 11.03 -20.27 -5.66
CA ASP A 137 9.58 -20.52 -5.57
C ASP A 137 8.81 -19.24 -5.25
N SER A 138 9.29 -18.46 -4.27
CA SER A 138 8.67 -17.17 -3.94
C SER A 138 8.79 -16.19 -5.11
N PHE A 139 9.96 -16.09 -5.72
CA PHE A 139 10.23 -15.19 -6.84
C PHE A 139 9.34 -15.50 -8.04
N THR A 140 9.22 -16.78 -8.42
CA THR A 140 8.35 -17.22 -9.52
C THR A 140 6.88 -16.97 -9.22
N ARG A 141 6.40 -17.20 -7.98
CA ARG A 141 5.02 -16.83 -7.62
C ARG A 141 4.79 -15.34 -7.78
N LEU A 142 5.69 -14.53 -7.20
CA LEU A 142 5.57 -13.09 -7.25
C LEU A 142 5.71 -12.54 -8.68
N SER A 143 6.35 -13.24 -9.61
CA SER A 143 6.44 -12.80 -11.00
C SER A 143 5.09 -12.77 -11.72
N TYR A 144 4.08 -13.54 -11.28
CA TYR A 144 2.75 -13.54 -11.91
C TYR A 144 1.59 -13.07 -10.99
N LEU A 145 1.78 -13.03 -9.68
CA LEU A 145 0.72 -12.57 -8.76
C LEU A 145 0.46 -11.06 -8.86
N PRO A 146 -0.79 -10.61 -8.67
CA PRO A 146 -1.13 -9.20 -8.79
C PRO A 146 -0.71 -8.42 -7.55
N TRP A 147 0.26 -7.51 -7.72
CA TRP A 147 0.70 -6.57 -6.69
C TRP A 147 1.37 -5.35 -7.34
N THR A 148 1.57 -4.26 -6.59
CA THR A 148 2.12 -3.00 -7.13
C THR A 148 3.57 -2.77 -6.72
N LYS A 149 3.92 -2.96 -5.45
CA LYS A 149 5.26 -2.68 -4.93
C LYS A 149 5.65 -3.62 -3.81
N ILE A 150 6.91 -4.04 -3.79
CA ILE A 150 7.50 -4.81 -2.70
C ILE A 150 8.54 -3.95 -1.97
N HIS A 151 8.40 -3.87 -0.65
CA HIS A 151 9.45 -3.46 0.24
C HIS A 151 10.26 -4.69 0.65
N VAL A 152 11.48 -4.78 0.12
CA VAL A 152 12.38 -5.90 0.35
C VAL A 152 13.26 -5.61 1.57
N PHE A 153 13.16 -6.46 2.57
CA PHE A 153 13.97 -6.44 3.78
C PHE A 153 14.99 -7.60 3.75
N PRO A 154 16.29 -7.31 3.55
CA PRO A 154 17.33 -8.28 3.85
C PRO A 154 17.23 -8.71 5.30
N TYR A 155 17.19 -10.02 5.56
CA TYR A 155 17.22 -10.53 6.93
C TYR A 155 18.49 -10.01 7.64
N SER A 156 18.29 -9.48 8.84
CA SER A 156 19.36 -9.05 9.72
C SER A 156 19.11 -9.66 11.10
N GLU A 157 20.18 -10.19 11.69
CA GLU A 157 20.09 -10.80 13.01
C GLU A 157 19.76 -9.76 14.06
N ARG A 158 18.75 -10.07 14.87
CA ARG A 158 18.40 -9.28 16.05
C ARG A 158 18.57 -10.15 17.28
N PRO A 159 19.42 -9.74 18.24
CA PRO A 159 19.56 -10.43 19.52
C PRO A 159 18.19 -10.69 20.17
N GLY A 160 18.00 -11.89 20.73
CA GLY A 160 16.77 -12.28 21.43
C GLY A 160 15.63 -12.83 20.57
N THR A 161 15.74 -12.82 19.23
CA THR A 161 14.70 -13.38 18.34
C THR A 161 14.79 -14.90 18.18
N TYR A 162 13.67 -15.57 17.88
CA TYR A 162 13.64 -17.01 17.55
C TYR A 162 14.56 -17.33 16.36
N ALA A 163 14.54 -16.49 15.33
CA ALA A 163 15.35 -16.66 14.14
C ALA A 163 16.87 -16.64 14.43
N ASN A 164 17.31 -15.94 15.48
CA ASN A 164 18.73 -15.95 15.88
C ASN A 164 19.20 -17.30 16.44
N ARG A 165 18.29 -18.21 16.80
CA ARG A 165 18.59 -19.56 17.30
C ARG A 165 18.67 -20.62 16.19
N LEU A 166 18.46 -20.22 14.94
CA LEU A 166 18.52 -21.11 13.79
C LEU A 166 19.96 -21.13 13.24
N ASP A 167 20.51 -22.33 13.03
CA ASP A 167 21.92 -22.52 12.66
C ASP A 167 22.18 -22.32 11.16
N GLU A 168 21.17 -22.49 10.31
CA GLU A 168 21.29 -22.48 8.84
C GLU A 168 21.23 -21.04 8.26
N LYS A 169 22.15 -20.18 8.64
CA LYS A 169 22.17 -18.78 8.20
C LYS A 169 22.72 -18.66 6.78
N ASN A 170 22.02 -17.89 5.93
CA ASN A 170 22.47 -17.56 4.58
C ASN A 170 23.66 -16.59 4.62
N ALA A 171 24.58 -16.68 3.66
CA ALA A 171 25.72 -15.77 3.60
C ALA A 171 25.26 -14.35 3.20
N PRO A 172 25.86 -13.27 3.75
CA PRO A 172 25.46 -11.89 3.42
C PRO A 172 25.43 -11.57 1.92
N LYS A 173 26.32 -12.21 1.14
CA LYS A 173 26.35 -12.08 -0.33
C LYS A 173 25.07 -12.64 -0.97
N GLU A 174 24.62 -13.82 -0.55
CA GLU A 174 23.41 -14.47 -1.07
C GLU A 174 22.16 -13.65 -0.73
N ILE A 175 22.05 -13.18 0.52
CA ILE A 175 20.97 -12.28 0.95
C ILE A 175 20.94 -11.02 0.07
N GLY A 176 22.10 -10.43 -0.20
CA GLY A 176 22.24 -9.26 -1.06
C GLY A 176 21.86 -9.52 -2.52
N GLU A 177 22.20 -10.67 -3.08
CA GLU A 177 21.82 -11.06 -4.44
C GLU A 177 20.31 -11.29 -4.57
N ARG A 178 19.70 -12.01 -3.62
CA ARG A 178 18.25 -12.23 -3.55
C ARG A 178 17.50 -10.89 -3.41
N ALA A 179 17.98 -10.01 -2.53
CA ALA A 179 17.39 -8.68 -2.36
C ALA A 179 17.38 -7.87 -3.65
N LYS A 180 18.52 -7.84 -4.38
CA LYS A 180 18.64 -7.13 -5.64
C LYS A 180 17.68 -7.67 -6.71
N ARG A 181 17.56 -9.00 -6.83
CA ARG A 181 16.63 -9.63 -7.79
C ARG A 181 15.18 -9.21 -7.51
N LEU A 182 14.74 -9.27 -6.25
CA LEU A 182 13.37 -8.93 -5.90
C LEU A 182 13.09 -7.42 -5.97
N GLN A 183 14.08 -6.58 -5.64
CA GLN A 183 14.01 -5.13 -5.82
C GLN A 183 13.89 -4.75 -7.30
N ALA A 184 14.61 -5.43 -8.20
CA ALA A 184 14.50 -5.21 -9.64
C ALA A 184 13.08 -5.54 -10.14
N LEU A 185 12.54 -6.70 -9.75
CA LEU A 185 11.16 -7.09 -10.07
C LEU A 185 10.14 -6.06 -9.55
N SER A 186 10.33 -5.57 -8.32
CA SER A 186 9.46 -4.54 -7.76
C SER A 186 9.56 -3.21 -8.48
N LEU A 187 10.75 -2.79 -8.92
CA LEU A 187 10.95 -1.53 -9.61
C LEU A 187 10.27 -1.57 -10.98
N GLU A 188 10.46 -2.66 -11.73
CA GLU A 188 9.82 -2.90 -13.02
C GLU A 188 8.30 -2.84 -12.90
N ARG A 189 7.73 -3.59 -11.96
CA ARG A 189 6.27 -3.62 -11.76
C ARG A 189 5.69 -2.30 -11.31
N HIS A 190 6.36 -1.60 -10.39
CA HIS A 190 5.93 -0.30 -9.93
C HIS A 190 5.95 0.73 -11.06
N ALA A 191 6.98 0.70 -11.91
CA ALA A 191 7.06 1.59 -13.06
C ALA A 191 5.93 1.33 -14.08
N GLN A 192 5.67 0.05 -14.40
CA GLN A 192 4.56 -0.32 -15.27
C GLN A 192 3.20 0.12 -14.67
N ALA A 193 2.98 -0.14 -13.38
CA ALA A 193 1.75 0.24 -12.70
C ALA A 193 1.57 1.77 -12.65
N GLY A 194 2.66 2.53 -12.49
CA GLY A 194 2.67 4.00 -12.50
C GLY A 194 2.34 4.57 -13.88
N LEU A 195 2.91 4.01 -14.94
CA LEU A 195 2.57 4.36 -16.33
C LEU A 195 1.10 4.09 -16.64
N ASN A 196 0.52 3.01 -16.10
CA ASN A 196 -0.90 2.70 -16.24
C ASN A 196 -1.83 3.70 -15.52
N GLN A 197 -1.30 4.60 -14.68
CA GLN A 197 -2.08 5.67 -14.06
C GLN A 197 -2.21 6.91 -14.95
N VAL A 198 -1.39 7.04 -16.00
CA VAL A 198 -1.39 8.21 -16.88
C VAL A 198 -2.73 8.31 -17.61
N GLY A 199 -3.30 9.52 -17.61
CA GLY A 199 -4.63 9.80 -18.16
C GLY A 199 -5.79 9.56 -17.20
N LYS A 200 -5.58 8.88 -16.06
CA LYS A 200 -6.62 8.69 -15.03
C LYS A 200 -6.80 9.96 -14.19
N ASP A 201 -8.02 10.13 -13.68
CA ASP A 201 -8.32 11.10 -12.64
C ASP A 201 -8.08 10.46 -11.26
N LYS A 202 -7.49 11.20 -10.33
CA LYS A 202 -7.29 10.77 -8.95
C LYS A 202 -7.74 11.83 -7.96
N GLU A 203 -8.34 11.38 -6.85
CA GLU A 203 -8.56 12.21 -5.67
C GLU A 203 -7.29 12.22 -4.82
N VAL A 204 -6.72 13.41 -4.64
CA VAL A 204 -5.40 13.62 -4.05
C VAL A 204 -5.52 14.55 -2.85
N LEU A 205 -5.09 14.05 -1.69
CA LEU A 205 -4.93 14.86 -0.48
C LEU A 205 -3.64 15.67 -0.59
N VAL A 206 -3.73 16.99 -0.59
CA VAL A 206 -2.59 17.91 -0.63
C VAL A 206 -1.87 17.87 0.72
N LEU A 207 -0.56 17.59 0.71
CA LEU A 207 0.23 17.45 1.93
C LEU A 207 1.07 18.70 2.21
N LYS A 208 1.94 19.09 1.27
CA LYS A 208 2.85 20.22 1.45
C LYS A 208 3.35 20.74 0.11
N GLN A 209 3.80 21.99 0.09
CA GLN A 209 4.51 22.54 -1.05
C GLN A 209 6.02 22.33 -0.88
N LYS A 210 6.70 21.90 -1.95
CA LYS A 210 8.16 21.74 -1.97
C LYS A 210 8.69 22.02 -3.37
N ASP A 211 9.76 22.80 -3.48
CA ASP A 211 10.47 23.07 -4.74
C ASP A 211 9.56 23.61 -5.87
N GLY A 212 8.55 24.41 -5.53
CA GLY A 212 7.62 25.02 -6.49
C GLY A 212 6.43 24.14 -6.93
N ALA A 213 6.38 22.88 -6.50
CA ALA A 213 5.26 21.97 -6.73
C ALA A 213 4.55 21.59 -5.41
N TYR A 214 3.29 21.18 -5.50
CA TYR A 214 2.58 20.60 -4.35
C TYR A 214 2.76 19.08 -4.35
N GLN A 215 2.99 18.52 -3.17
CA GLN A 215 3.03 17.07 -2.96
C GLN A 215 1.68 16.64 -2.39
N GLY A 216 1.11 15.60 -2.96
CA GLY A 216 -0.11 14.99 -2.49
C GLY A 216 -0.06 13.47 -2.48
N LEU A 217 -1.05 12.87 -1.84
CA LEU A 217 -1.24 11.42 -1.79
C LEU A 217 -2.64 11.06 -2.28
N SER A 218 -2.71 10.28 -3.36
CA SER A 218 -3.98 9.79 -3.87
C SER A 218 -4.65 8.79 -2.92
N ARG A 219 -5.96 8.55 -3.07
CA ARG A 219 -6.66 7.53 -2.28
C ARG A 219 -6.01 6.16 -2.43
N ASP A 220 -5.65 5.77 -3.64
CA ASP A 220 -4.90 4.54 -3.96
C ASP A 220 -3.38 4.72 -3.79
N TYR A 221 -2.94 5.57 -2.86
CA TYR A 221 -1.58 5.61 -2.31
C TYR A 221 -0.43 5.98 -3.26
N TRP A 222 -0.72 6.42 -4.48
CA TRP A 222 0.29 7.03 -5.33
C TRP A 222 0.68 8.41 -4.80
N PRO A 223 1.98 8.66 -4.59
CA PRO A 223 2.50 10.02 -4.42
C PRO A 223 2.30 10.80 -5.72
N VAL A 224 1.80 12.03 -5.62
CA VAL A 224 1.50 12.89 -6.76
C VAL A 224 2.21 14.23 -6.59
N GLN A 225 2.99 14.65 -7.58
CA GLN A 225 3.41 16.04 -7.75
C GLN A 225 2.31 16.77 -8.50
N ILE A 226 1.81 17.85 -7.92
CA ILE A 226 0.70 18.62 -8.45
C ILE A 226 1.25 19.97 -8.90
N GLU A 227 1.10 20.23 -10.20
CA GLU A 227 1.40 21.52 -10.81
C GLU A 227 0.14 22.39 -10.78
N SER A 228 0.20 23.50 -10.05
CA SER A 228 -0.93 24.42 -9.93
C SER A 228 -0.43 25.86 -9.89
N LEU A 229 -1.04 26.70 -10.73
CA LEU A 229 -0.85 28.16 -10.69
C LEU A 229 -1.66 28.81 -9.56
N LYS A 230 -2.73 28.15 -9.10
CA LYS A 230 -3.53 28.59 -7.95
C LYS A 230 -2.90 28.03 -6.66
N PRO A 231 -2.86 28.81 -5.57
CA PRO A 231 -2.47 28.30 -4.26
C PRO A 231 -3.35 27.12 -3.83
N LEU A 232 -2.72 26.04 -3.35
CA LEU A 232 -3.40 24.88 -2.76
C LEU A 232 -3.16 24.86 -1.24
N THR A 233 -4.16 24.42 -0.50
CA THR A 233 -4.16 24.34 0.96
C THR A 233 -3.78 22.93 1.41
N SER A 234 -2.81 22.82 2.33
CA SER A 234 -2.51 21.53 2.97
C SER A 234 -3.74 20.98 3.68
N GLY A 235 -4.03 19.70 3.47
CA GLY A 235 -5.19 19.02 4.02
C GLY A 235 -6.47 19.21 3.21
N GLU A 236 -6.44 19.81 2.03
CA GLU A 236 -7.57 19.75 1.10
C GLU A 236 -7.45 18.53 0.16
N GLU A 237 -8.59 18.01 -0.30
CA GLU A 237 -8.63 16.96 -1.31
C GLU A 237 -9.10 17.54 -2.63
N ILE A 238 -8.33 17.29 -3.69
CA ILE A 238 -8.61 17.79 -5.05
C ILE A 238 -8.61 16.65 -6.06
N ARG A 239 -9.29 16.86 -7.19
CA ARG A 239 -9.19 15.94 -8.32
C ARG A 239 -8.09 16.37 -9.28
N VAL A 240 -7.19 15.44 -9.60
CA VAL A 240 -6.00 15.66 -10.42
C VAL A 240 -6.03 14.71 -11.60
N ARG A 241 -5.86 15.24 -12.82
CA ARG A 241 -5.58 14.44 -14.02
C ARG A 241 -4.11 14.10 -14.04
N ILE A 242 -3.79 12.82 -14.03
CA ILE A 242 -2.40 12.35 -14.10
C ILE A 242 -1.88 12.50 -15.54
N GLN A 243 -0.77 13.21 -15.69
CA GLN A 243 -0.16 13.51 -16.99
C GLN A 243 1.09 12.67 -17.27
N GLY A 244 1.72 12.14 -16.21
CA GLY A 244 2.82 11.20 -16.37
C GLY A 244 3.28 10.60 -15.05
N PHE A 245 4.35 9.82 -15.15
CA PHE A 245 4.99 9.14 -14.04
C PHE A 245 6.51 9.29 -14.17
N ASP A 246 7.16 9.76 -13.11
CA ASP A 246 8.62 9.84 -13.06
C ASP A 246 9.21 8.59 -12.41
N SER A 247 9.83 7.75 -13.24
CA SER A 247 10.56 6.56 -12.80
C SER A 247 12.05 6.83 -12.53
N SER A 248 12.52 8.08 -12.64
CA SER A 248 13.94 8.42 -12.50
C SER A 248 14.40 8.29 -11.04
N SER A 249 15.64 7.84 -10.87
CA SER A 249 16.29 7.65 -9.56
C SER A 249 16.77 8.97 -8.93
N SER A 250 16.47 10.12 -9.54
CA SER A 250 16.93 11.43 -9.11
C SER A 250 16.23 11.90 -7.83
N LEU A 251 16.94 12.67 -6.99
CA LEU A 251 16.57 12.99 -5.61
C LEU A 251 15.30 13.86 -5.43
N LYS A 252 14.71 14.38 -6.51
CA LYS A 252 13.69 15.44 -6.42
C LYS A 252 12.25 14.90 -6.36
N ALA A 253 11.94 13.78 -7.01
CA ALA A 253 10.59 13.18 -6.99
C ALA A 253 10.62 11.68 -7.39
N LYS A 254 11.22 10.83 -6.54
CA LYS A 254 11.35 9.40 -6.85
C LYS A 254 9.98 8.73 -6.96
N ASN A 255 9.72 8.05 -8.08
CA ASN A 255 8.61 7.10 -8.21
C ASN A 255 7.24 7.73 -7.91
N SER A 256 7.02 8.95 -8.39
CA SER A 256 5.76 9.68 -8.20
C SER A 256 5.06 9.97 -9.52
N LEU A 257 3.74 10.03 -9.46
CA LEU A 257 2.93 10.58 -10.53
C LEU A 257 3.10 12.10 -10.56
N PHE A 258 2.87 12.70 -11.73
CA PHE A 258 2.64 14.14 -11.82
C PHE A 258 1.34 14.41 -12.56
N GLY A 259 0.68 15.50 -12.18
CA GLY A 259 -0.61 15.85 -12.76
C GLY A 259 -1.05 17.26 -12.43
N VAL A 260 -2.17 17.63 -13.03
CA VAL A 260 -2.77 18.97 -12.91
C VAL A 260 -4.18 18.90 -12.34
N PRO A 261 -4.60 19.85 -11.50
CA PRO A 261 -5.98 19.97 -11.04
C PRO A 261 -6.98 20.02 -12.21
N LEU A 262 -8.09 19.28 -12.11
CA LEU A 262 -9.12 19.22 -13.18
C LEU A 262 -9.81 20.57 -13.43
N ASP A 263 -9.94 21.41 -12.41
CA ASP A 263 -10.53 22.75 -12.53
C ASP A 263 -9.68 23.70 -13.39
N LEU A 264 -8.39 23.40 -13.56
CA LEU A 264 -7.48 24.14 -14.45
C LEU A 264 -7.51 23.64 -15.90
N LEU A 265 -7.97 22.39 -16.13
CA LEU A 265 -8.17 21.85 -17.48
C LEU A 265 -9.48 22.32 -18.12
N SER A 266 -10.39 22.88 -17.32
CA SER A 266 -11.70 23.36 -17.73
C SER A 266 -11.69 24.83 -18.17
N GLY A 267 -10.70 25.21 -18.99
CA GLY A 267 -10.64 26.53 -19.65
C GLY A 267 -11.60 26.60 -20.86
N PRO A 268 -12.01 27.80 -21.32
CA PRO A 268 -13.07 27.97 -22.33
C PRO A 268 -12.81 27.37 -23.73
N GLU A 269 -11.62 26.82 -24.00
CA GLU A 269 -11.20 26.45 -25.36
C GLU A 269 -11.57 25.02 -25.78
N MET A 270 -12.22 24.22 -24.91
CA MET A 270 -12.63 22.84 -25.24
C MET A 270 -14.12 22.68 -25.56
N GLN A 271 -14.79 23.74 -26.03
CA GLN A 271 -16.16 23.67 -26.60
C GLN A 271 -16.22 23.98 -28.11
N ALA A 272 -15.09 24.29 -28.75
CA ALA A 272 -15.05 24.68 -30.16
C ALA A 272 -14.45 23.59 -31.07
N SER A 273 -15.01 22.37 -31.04
CA SER A 273 -14.65 21.33 -32.04
C SER A 273 -15.68 20.20 -32.15
N THR A 274 -16.96 20.52 -32.02
CA THR A 274 -18.05 19.61 -32.44
C THR A 274 -19.17 20.39 -33.13
N HIS A 275 -18.85 21.07 -34.23
CA HIS A 275 -19.79 21.33 -35.33
C HIS A 275 -19.01 21.80 -36.55
N SER A 276 -18.65 20.84 -37.40
CA SER A 276 -18.48 21.00 -38.85
C SER A 276 -18.85 19.69 -39.51
#